data_AF-A0A3M1WWH7-F1
#
_entry.id   AF-A0A3M1WWH7-F1
#
_cell.length_a   1.000
_cell.length_b   1.000
_cell.length_c   1.000
_cell.angle_alpha   90.00
_cell.angle_beta   90.00
_cell.angle_gamma   90.00
#
_symmetry.space_group_name_H-M   'P 1'
#
loop_
_entity.id
_entity.type
_entity.pdbx_description
1 polymer ?
#
loop_
_entity_poly.entity_id
_entity_poly.type
_entity_poly.pdbx_seq_one_letter_code
_entity_poly.pdbx_strand_id
1 'polypeptide(L)' 'KDGQPQFILRGVSVMGVPLPNAWLGEVKHRDLASEFGEGFWQDLARGIKDIEVRDGRLRVLLRP' A
#
# COMPACT_ATOMS: atom_id res chain seq x y z
N LYS A 1 7.06 -15.35 -10.12
CA LYS A 1 5.61 -15.63 -10.18
C LYS A 1 4.96 -14.40 -10.79
N ASP A 2 4.89 -14.37 -12.11
CA ASP A 2 4.46 -13.18 -12.85
C ASP A 2 2.93 -13.03 -12.71
N GLY A 3 2.47 -11.89 -12.20
CA GLY A 3 1.05 -11.57 -12.08
C GLY A 3 0.54 -11.22 -10.67
N GLN A 4 1.35 -11.39 -9.61
CA GLN A 4 0.96 -10.88 -8.29
C GLN A 4 1.34 -9.40 -8.14
N PRO A 5 0.38 -8.51 -7.79
CA PRO A 5 0.68 -7.11 -7.53
C PRO A 5 1.57 -6.97 -6.29
N GLN A 6 2.60 -6.12 -6.40
CA GLN A 6 3.52 -5.83 -5.29
C GLN A 6 3.12 -4.53 -4.61
N PHE A 7 3.08 -4.54 -3.28
CA PHE A 7 2.72 -3.37 -2.47
C PHE A 7 3.97 -2.86 -1.77
N ILE A 8 4.58 -1.81 -2.31
CA ILE A 8 5.88 -1.32 -1.82
C ILE A 8 5.72 0.06 -1.21
N LEU A 9 6.12 0.21 0.06
CA LEU A 9 6.24 1.52 0.69
C LEU A 9 7.45 2.28 0.12
N ARG A 10 7.19 3.36 -0.63
CA ARG A 10 8.24 4.22 -1.21
C ARG A 10 8.58 5.44 -0.35
N GLY A 11 7.57 6.07 0.24
CA GLY A 11 7.72 7.22 1.11
C GLY A 11 6.40 7.56 1.80
N VAL A 12 6.49 8.17 2.98
CA VAL A 12 5.33 8.59 3.79
C VAL A 12 5.52 10.06 4.15
N SER A 13 4.45 10.83 4.06
CA SER A 13 4.42 12.21 4.54
C SER A 13 3.24 12.39 5.50
N VAL A 14 3.46 13.13 6.57
CA VAL A 14 2.44 13.46 7.57
C VAL A 14 2.32 14.97 7.60
N MET A 15 1.10 15.49 7.37
CA MET A 15 0.84 16.94 7.32
C MET A 15 1.78 17.71 6.36
N GLY A 16 2.17 17.07 5.25
CA GLY A 16 3.09 17.65 4.27
C GLY A 16 4.58 17.54 4.62
N VAL A 17 4.93 17.01 5.80
CA VAL A 17 6.32 16.77 6.20
C VAL A 17 6.71 15.32 5.89
N PRO A 18 7.75 15.07 5.08
CA PRO A 18 8.19 13.72 4.77
C PRO A 18 8.83 13.05 5.99
N LEU A 19 8.47 11.80 6.25
CA LEU A 19 9.14 11.00 7.28
C LEU A 19 10.51 10.53 6.77
N PRO A 20 11.58 10.67 7.58
CA PRO A 20 12.89 10.12 7.26
C PRO A 20 12.84 8.62 6.97
N ASN A 21 13.54 8.20 5.92
CA ASN A 21 13.61 6.79 5.53
C ASN A 21 14.15 5.88 6.64
N ALA A 22 15.07 6.38 7.47
CA ALA A 22 15.62 5.61 8.59
C ALA A 22 14.56 5.25 9.66
N TRP A 23 13.46 6.01 9.75
CA TRP A 23 12.35 5.71 10.68
C TRP A 23 11.38 4.68 10.13
N LEU A 24 11.36 4.46 8.81
CA LEU A 24 10.53 3.45 8.17
C LEU A 24 11.12 2.04 8.29
N GLY A 25 12.37 1.92 8.77
CA GLY A 25 13.03 0.67 9.11
C GLY A 25 12.91 -0.39 8.01
N GLU A 26 12.58 -1.62 8.43
CA GLU A 26 12.51 -2.80 7.57
C GLU A 26 11.33 -2.78 6.57
N VAL A 27 10.35 -1.89 6.73
CA VAL A 27 9.16 -1.85 5.88
C VAL A 27 9.48 -1.23 4.51
N LYS A 28 10.55 -0.44 4.41
CA LYS A 28 10.91 0.26 3.18
C LYS A 28 11.35 -0.71 2.09
N HIS A 29 10.84 -0.52 0.87
CA HIS A 29 11.20 -1.31 -0.31
C HIS A 29 10.85 -2.81 -0.26
N ARG A 30 10.14 -3.28 0.76
CA ARG A 30 9.59 -4.65 0.81
C ARG A 30 8.21 -4.71 0.18
N ASP A 31 7.86 -5.88 -0.33
CA ASP A 31 6.51 -6.18 -0.76
C ASP A 31 5.66 -6.57 0.47
N LEU A 32 4.81 -5.64 0.91
CA LEU A 32 3.98 -5.78 2.11
C LEU A 32 3.00 -6.94 1.98
N ALA A 33 2.52 -7.24 0.77
CA ALA A 33 1.62 -8.37 0.55
C ALA A 33 2.35 -9.70 0.73
N SER A 34 3.61 -9.79 0.31
CA SER A 34 4.45 -10.97 0.52
C SER A 34 4.92 -11.09 1.98
N GLU A 35 5.24 -9.97 2.63
CA GLU A 35 5.80 -9.95 3.98
C GLU A 35 4.75 -10.31 5.04
N PHE A 36 3.53 -9.78 4.89
CA PHE A 36 2.47 -9.90 5.90
C PHE A 36 1.32 -10.83 5.47
N GLY A 37 1.30 -11.29 4.22
CA GLY A 37 0.34 -12.29 3.72
C GLY A 37 -1.12 -11.88 3.88
N GLU A 38 -1.96 -12.81 4.34
CA GLU A 38 -3.41 -12.60 4.49
C GLU A 38 -3.75 -11.43 5.43
N GLY A 39 -2.95 -11.19 6.48
CA GLY A 39 -3.21 -10.10 7.42
C GLY A 39 -3.20 -8.74 6.72
N PHE A 40 -2.24 -8.52 5.82
CA PHE A 40 -2.19 -7.32 5.00
C PHE A 40 -3.42 -7.17 4.12
N TRP A 41 -3.84 -8.24 3.43
CA TRP A 41 -5.00 -8.20 2.56
C TRP A 41 -6.30 -7.91 3.32
N GLN A 42 -6.47 -8.47 4.52
CA GLN A 42 -7.63 -8.21 5.37
C GLN A 42 -7.66 -6.76 5.85
N ASP A 43 -6.53 -6.22 6.32
CA ASP A 43 -6.46 -4.83 6.79
C ASP A 43 -6.60 -3.83 5.64
N LEU A 44 -5.98 -4.10 4.49
CA LEU A 44 -6.15 -3.31 3.27
C LEU A 44 -7.62 -3.30 2.83
N ALA A 45 -8.24 -4.48 2.75
CA ALA A 45 -9.63 -4.60 2.38
C ALA A 45 -10.52 -3.80 3.34
N ARG A 46 -10.23 -3.80 4.65
CA ARG A 46 -10.98 -3.06 5.68
C ARG A 46 -10.98 -1.55 5.46
N GLY A 47 -9.94 -0.97 4.87
CA GLY A 47 -9.87 0.47 4.58
C GLY A 47 -10.46 0.87 3.22
N ILE A 48 -10.64 -0.10 2.32
CA ILE A 48 -11.07 0.17 0.94
C ILE A 48 -12.56 -0.14 0.77
N LYS A 49 -13.26 0.78 0.10
CA LYS A 49 -14.65 0.64 -0.32
C LYS A 49 -14.75 0.10 -1.75
N ASP A 50 -13.89 0.55 -2.66
CA ASP A 50 -13.92 0.14 -4.07
C ASP A 50 -12.54 0.28 -4.74
N ILE A 51 -12.24 -0.58 -5.72
CA ILE A 51 -11.03 -0.52 -6.56
C ILE A 51 -11.44 -0.79 -8.01
N GLU A 52 -11.11 0.15 -8.90
CA GLU A 52 -11.38 -0.01 -10.33
C GLU A 52 -10.26 0.58 -11.19
N VAL A 53 -10.10 0.06 -12.41
CA VAL A 53 -9.24 0.65 -13.43
C VAL A 53 -10.12 1.44 -14.40
N ARG A 54 -9.91 2.76 -14.47
CA ARG A 54 -10.58 3.64 -15.44
C ARG A 54 -9.54 4.47 -16.17
N ASP A 55 -9.61 4.51 -17.49
CA ASP A 55 -8.72 5.31 -18.35
C ASP A 55 -7.22 5.04 -18.09
N GLY A 56 -6.87 3.77 -17.87
CA GLY A 56 -5.49 3.36 -17.55
C GLY A 56 -5.00 3.78 -16.16
N ARG A 57 -5.90 4.25 -15.28
CA ARG A 57 -5.58 4.66 -13.91
C ARG A 57 -6.28 3.77 -12.90
N LEU A 58 -5.56 3.42 -11.84
CA LEU A 58 -6.13 2.74 -10.67
C LEU A 58 -6.85 3.77 -9.81
N ARG A 59 -8.14 3.59 -9.59
CA ARG A 59 -8.97 4.40 -8.69
C ARG A 59 -9.27 3.56 -7.45
N VAL A 60 -8.97 4.12 -6.27
CA VAL A 60 -9.25 3.49 -4.98
C VAL A 60 -10.16 4.42 -4.20
N LEU A 61 -11.33 3.91 -3.80
CA LEU A 61 -12.26 4.60 -2.92
C LEU A 61 -12.05 4.08 -1.50
N LEU A 62 -11.78 4.98 -0.56
CA LEU A 62 -11.59 4.64 0.86
C LEU A 62 -12.93 4.63 1.61
N ARG A 63 -13.00 3.84 2.67
CA ARG A 63 -14.08 3.94 3.65
C ARG A 63 -13.89 5.19 4.52
N PRO A 64 -14.98 5.83 4.97
CA PRO A 64 -14.91 6.93 5.93
C PRO A 64 -14.41 6.48 7.30
#